data_AF-A0A920RVZ0-F1
#
_entry.id   AF-A0A920RVZ0-F1
#
_cell.length_a   1.000
_cell.length_b   1.000
_cell.length_c   1.000
_cell.angle_alpha   90.00
_cell.angle_beta   90.00
_cell.angle_gamma   90.00
#
_symmetry.space_group_name_H-M   'P 1'
#
loop_
_entity.id
_entity.type
_entity.pdbx_description
1 polymer ?
#
loop_
_entity_poly.entity_id
_entity_poly.type
_entity_poly.pdbx_seq_one_letter_code
_entity_poly.pdbx_strand_id
1 'polypeptide(L)' 'MAHSSIRFALGGFTTEQEVDYTINLVKDSVTKLRELSPFWDMYQDGIDLDKVEWVQH' A
#
# COMPACT_ATOMS: atom_id res chain seq x y z
N MET A 1 -12.34 0.64 -9.52
CA MET A 1 -12.48 -0.18 -8.29
C MET A 1 -11.29 0.14 -7.39
N ALA A 2 -11.49 0.81 -6.27
CA ALA A 2 -10.42 1.23 -5.36
C ALA A 2 -10.09 0.11 -4.36
N HIS A 3 -9.52 -1.01 -4.83
CA HIS A 3 -9.25 -2.19 -3.99
C HIS A 3 -8.04 -2.00 -3.07
N SER A 4 -7.26 -0.94 -3.27
CA SER A 4 -6.05 -0.62 -2.49
C SER A 4 -6.20 0.66 -1.67
N SER A 5 -7.43 1.05 -1.33
CA SER A 5 -7.70 2.24 -0.52
C SER A 5 -8.04 1.87 0.93
N ILE A 6 -7.41 2.55 1.89
CA ILE A 6 -7.68 2.41 3.33
C ILE A 6 -8.11 3.77 3.85
N ARG A 7 -9.20 3.80 4.63
CA ARG A 7 -9.69 5.01 5.30
C ARG A 7 -9.30 4.97 6.78
N PHE A 8 -8.58 6.00 7.24
CA PHE A 8 -8.31 6.23 8.65
C PHE A 8 -9.31 7.24 9.20
N ALA A 9 -9.88 6.97 10.37
CA ALA A 9 -10.74 7.87 11.11
C ALA A 9 -10.11 8.15 12.47
N LEU A 10 -9.94 9.42 12.81
CA LEU A 10 -9.40 9.87 14.09
C LEU A 10 -10.55 10.41 14.95
N GLY A 11 -10.47 10.23 16.26
CA GLY A 11 -11.49 10.68 17.22
C GLY A 11 -10.89 11.41 18.41
N GLY A 12 -11.75 11.87 19.33
CA GLY A 12 -11.32 12.66 20.50
C GLY A 12 -10.43 11.91 21.50
N PHE A 13 -10.32 10.59 21.38
CA PHE A 13 -9.44 9.74 22.18
C PHE A 13 -8.13 9.38 21.48
N THR A 14 -7.97 9.77 20.21
CA THR A 14 -6.76 9.46 19.46
C THR A 14 -5.60 10.31 19.97
N THR A 15 -4.53 9.65 20.35
CA THR A 15 -3.30 10.28 20.84
C THR A 15 -2.27 10.43 19.72
N GLU A 16 -1.34 11.38 19.89
CA GLU A 16 -0.24 11.59 18.94
C GLU A 16 0.63 10.33 18.80
N GLN A 17 0.85 9.62 19.89
CA GLN A 17 1.61 8.36 19.91
C GLN A 17 0.97 7.26 19.07
N GLU A 18 -0.37 7.15 19.09
CA GLU A 18 -1.10 6.18 18.25
C GLU A 18 -1.01 6.54 16.76
N VAL A 19 -0.99 7.84 16.44
CA VAL A 19 -0.79 8.31 15.07
C VAL A 19 0.62 7.97 14.59
N ASP A 20 1.64 8.29 15.37
CA ASP A 20 3.04 7.98 15.04
C ASP A 20 3.27 6.48 14.87
N TYR A 21 2.68 5.67 15.76
CA TYR A 21 2.71 4.22 15.65
C TYR A 21 2.07 3.75 14.34
N THR A 22 0.87 4.25 14.04
CA THR A 22 0.12 3.86 12.83
C THR A 22 0.88 4.24 11.56
N ILE A 23 1.53 5.41 11.52
CA ILE A 23 2.35 5.84 10.39
C ILE A 23 3.48 4.83 10.13
N ASN A 24 4.21 4.43 11.16
CA ASN A 24 5.32 3.48 11.01
C ASN A 24 4.81 2.10 10.60
N LEU A 25 3.75 1.61 11.23
CA LEU A 25 3.13 0.33 10.89
C LEU A 25 2.68 0.26 9.43
N VAL A 26 2.03 1.31 8.94
CA VAL A 26 1.54 1.38 7.55
C VAL A 26 2.72 1.41 6.59
N LYS A 27 3.76 2.21 6.86
CA LYS A 27 4.97 2.24 6.04
C LYS A 27 5.60 0.85 5.94
N ASP A 28 5.82 0.18 7.06
CA ASP A 28 6.45 -1.14 7.09
C ASP A 28 5.61 -2.19 6.34
N SER A 29 4.29 -2.15 6.53
CA SER A 29 3.36 -3.05 5.86
C SER A 29 3.36 -2.84 4.34
N VAL A 30 3.30 -1.59 3.89
CA VAL A 30 3.34 -1.25 2.47
C VAL A 30 4.67 -1.64 1.84
N THR A 31 5.79 -1.40 2.53
CA THR A 31 7.13 -1.80 2.05
C THR A 31 7.20 -3.31 1.86
N LYS A 32 6.80 -4.11 2.85
CA LYS A 32 6.79 -5.58 2.75
C LYS A 32 5.90 -6.09 1.62
N LEU A 33 4.71 -5.51 1.46
CA LEU A 33 3.81 -5.88 0.37
C LEU A 33 4.40 -5.57 -1.01
N ARG A 34 5.17 -4.48 -1.11
CA ARG A 34 5.85 -4.07 -2.34
C ARG A 34 7.07 -4.95 -2.65
N GLU A 35 7.86 -5.32 -1.65
CA GLU A 35 8.99 -6.25 -1.81
C GLU A 35 8.57 -7.63 -2.33
N LEU A 36 7.33 -8.05 -2.06
CA LEU A 36 6.79 -9.33 -2.50
C LEU A 36 5.94 -9.22 -3.78
N SER A 37 5.72 -8.00 -4.29
CA SER A 37 4.80 -7.77 -5.41
C SER A 37 5.57 -7.72 -6.73
N PRO A 38 5.36 -8.68 -7.65
CA PRO A 38 5.97 -8.62 -8.98
C PRO A 38 5.50 -7.38 -9.77
N PHE A 39 4.32 -6.85 -9.45
CA PHE A 39 3.81 -5.61 -10.08
C PHE A 39 4.57 -4.37 -9.60
N TRP A 40 5.06 -4.39 -8.36
CA TRP A 40 5.87 -3.30 -7.84
C TRP A 40 7.23 -3.26 -8.53
N ASP A 41 7.86 -4.42 -8.75
CA ASP A 41 9.12 -4.52 -9.51
C ASP A 41 8.94 -4.02 -10.95
N MET A 42 7.89 -4.48 -11.63
CA MET A 42 7.55 -4.02 -12.98
C MET A 42 7.30 -2.50 -13.04
N TYR A 43 6.66 -1.93 -12.02
CA TYR A 43 6.49 -0.48 -11.90
C TYR A 43 7.83 0.26 -11.75
N GLN A 44 8.76 -0.26 -10.93
CA GLN A 44 10.11 0.31 -10.77
C GLN A 44 10.92 0.25 -12.07
N ASP A 45 10.75 -0.80 -12.86
CA ASP A 45 11.40 -0.97 -14.16
C ASP A 45 10.78 -0.10 -15.28
N GLY A 46 9.77 0.72 -14.95
CA GLY A 46 9.11 1.64 -15.89
C GLY A 46 8.20 0.94 -16.90
N ILE A 47 7.77 -0.29 -16.60
CA ILE A 47 6.84 -1.06 -17.44
C ILE A 47 5.44 -0.51 -17.23
N ASP A 48 4.77 -0.22 -18.34
CA ASP A 48 3.38 0.22 -18.36
C ASP A 48 2.45 -0.93 -17.97
N LEU A 49 2.05 -0.97 -16.69
CA LEU A 49 1.20 -2.02 -16.11
C LEU A 49 -0.19 -2.10 -16.74
N ASP A 50 -0.66 -1.02 -17.40
CA ASP A 50 -1.96 -1.01 -18.08
C ASP A 50 -1.95 -1.84 -19.37
N LYS A 51 -0.77 -2.19 -19.89
CA LYS A 51 -0.57 -3.00 -21.11
C LYS A 51 -0.25 -4.47 -20.81
N VAL A 52 -0.17 -4.86 -19.54
CA VAL A 52 0.11 -6.23 -19.13
C VAL A 52 -1.20 -7.02 -19.20
N GLU A 53 -1.28 -8.03 -20.07
CA GLU A 53 -2.41 -8.96 -20.07
C GLU A 53 -2.37 -9.81 -18.81
N TRP A 54 -3.26 -9.50 -17.87
CA TRP A 54 -3.41 -10.23 -16.63
C TRP A 54 -4.01 -11.60 -16.93
N VAL A 55 -3.31 -12.67 -16.56
CA VAL A 55 -3.90 -14.01 -16.51
C VAL A 55 -4.89 -13.99 -15.35
N GLN A 56 -6.18 -13.75 -15.63
CA GLN A 56 -7.22 -13.86 -14.61
C GLN A 56 -7.21 -15.30 -14.06
N HIS A 57 -7.09 -15.42 -12.74
CA HIS A 57 -7.46 -16.63 -12.01
C HIS A 57 -8.81 -16.40 -11.32
#